data_AF-F9RN41-F1
#
_entry.id   AF-F9RN41-F1
#
_cell.length_a   1.000
_cell.length_b   1.000
_cell.length_c   1.000
_cell.angle_alpha   90.00
_cell.angle_beta   90.00
_cell.angle_gamma   90.00
#
_symmetry.space_group_name_H-M   'P 1'
#
loop_
_entity.id
_entity.type
_entity.pdbx_description
1 polymer ?
#
loop_
_entity_poly.entity_id
_entity_poly.type
_entity_poly.pdbx_seq_one_letter_code
_entity_poly.pdbx_strand_id
1 'polypeptide(L)'
;FEYLPTTIREPWFLLDTSKPLRALIFQPRRPFKFTQLNDPNQAFVFLNNEYAMGVDGRSNAGYGMWQFAFASQLELNEENFTKARSQMRKITKANGTPLGVRPTTIVVGPDNESAATTLFDAITGPNGSSNTLYKKVEIIVSEYITKPGE
;
A
#
# COMPACT_ATOMS: atom_id res chain seq x y z
N PHE A 1 2.69 27.21 2.18
CA PHE A 1 1.88 26.09 1.67
C PHE A 1 2.08 26.10 0.16
N GLU A 2 2.99 25.29 -0.33
CA GLU A 2 3.40 25.27 -1.74
C GLU A 2 2.24 24.73 -2.58
N TYR A 3 1.96 25.37 -3.72
CA TYR A 3 0.82 25.07 -4.57
C TYR A 3 0.82 23.58 -4.96
N LEU A 4 -0.29 22.89 -4.70
CA LEU A 4 -0.50 21.54 -5.21
C LEU A 4 -0.48 21.61 -6.75
N PRO A 5 0.20 20.66 -7.43
CA PRO A 5 0.25 20.62 -8.89
C PRO A 5 -1.18 20.56 -9.46
N THR A 6 -1.46 21.40 -10.47
CA THR A 6 -2.77 21.55 -11.12
C THR A 6 -3.15 20.36 -12.01
N THR A 7 -2.23 19.43 -12.25
CA THR A 7 -2.47 18.17 -12.95
C THR A 7 -2.74 17.06 -11.93
N ILE A 8 -4.02 16.75 -11.74
CA ILE A 8 -4.45 15.62 -10.92
C ILE A 8 -4.11 14.33 -11.67
N ARG A 9 -3.00 13.68 -11.31
CA ARG A 9 -2.62 12.34 -11.79
C ARG A 9 -3.01 11.29 -10.74
N GLU A 10 -2.97 10.02 -11.15
CA GLU A 10 -3.17 8.90 -10.24
C GLU A 10 -2.14 8.98 -9.09
N PRO A 11 -2.60 8.99 -7.82
CA PRO A 11 -1.71 9.14 -6.69
C PRO A 11 -0.89 7.87 -6.44
N TRP A 12 0.31 8.04 -5.91
CA TRP A 12 1.13 6.96 -5.38
C TRP A 12 1.50 7.23 -3.93
N PHE A 13 1.66 6.14 -3.17
CA PHE A 13 1.90 6.19 -1.74
C PHE A 13 3.20 5.47 -1.41
N LEU A 14 4.02 6.09 -0.58
CA LEU A 14 5.28 5.54 -0.10
C LEU A 14 5.15 5.25 1.40
N LEU A 15 5.38 4.00 1.79
CA LEU A 15 5.16 3.50 3.14
C LEU A 15 6.46 2.93 3.75
N ASP A 16 6.65 3.18 5.04
CA ASP A 16 7.63 2.46 5.88
C ASP A 16 6.92 1.30 6.59
N THR A 17 7.23 0.08 6.15
CA THR A 17 6.73 -1.19 6.71
C THR A 17 7.81 -1.94 7.51
N SER A 18 9.01 -1.37 7.63
CA SER A 18 10.16 -2.00 8.33
C SER A 18 10.00 -2.07 9.84
N LYS A 19 9.14 -1.21 10.41
CA LYS A 19 8.92 -1.09 11.85
C LYS A 19 7.66 -1.82 12.32
N PRO A 20 7.60 -2.23 13.60
CA PRO A 20 6.39 -2.82 14.17
C PRO A 20 5.20 -1.85 14.18
N LEU A 21 5.47 -0.55 14.35
CA LEU A 21 4.45 0.49 14.19
C LEU A 21 4.40 0.93 12.72
N ARG A 22 3.24 0.74 12.08
CA ARG A 22 3.00 1.07 10.67
C ARG A 22 2.12 2.30 10.53
N ALA A 23 2.09 2.90 9.34
CA ALA A 23 1.18 4.00 9.03
C ALA A 23 -0.29 3.52 8.98
N LEU A 24 -0.52 2.30 8.49
CA LEU A 24 -1.82 1.64 8.49
C LEU A 24 -1.70 0.34 9.28
N ILE A 25 -2.62 0.14 10.23
CA ILE A 25 -2.61 -0.99 11.14
C ILE A 25 -3.93 -1.73 10.98
N PHE A 26 -3.83 -2.98 10.54
CA PHE A 26 -4.95 -3.92 10.55
C PHE A 26 -4.84 -4.82 11.78
N GLN A 27 -5.85 -4.77 12.65
CA GLN A 27 -5.92 -5.56 13.87
C GLN A 27 -7.05 -6.60 13.76
N PRO A 28 -6.74 -7.88 13.48
CA PRO A 28 -7.72 -8.94 13.57
C PRO A 28 -8.01 -9.25 15.05
N ARG A 29 -9.26 -9.10 15.49
CA ARG A 29 -9.71 -9.49 16.86
C ARG A 29 -10.20 -10.93 16.92
N ARG A 30 -10.82 -11.40 15.84
CA ARG A 30 -11.18 -12.80 15.61
C ARG A 30 -10.83 -13.11 14.15
N PRO A 31 -10.02 -14.15 13.87
CA PRO A 31 -9.72 -14.54 12.51
C PRO A 31 -11.03 -14.93 11.81
N PHE A 32 -11.11 -14.64 10.51
CA PHE A 32 -12.28 -15.01 9.71
C PHE A 32 -12.38 -16.54 9.64
N LYS A 33 -13.42 -17.10 10.25
CA LYS A 33 -13.71 -18.52 10.20
C LYS A 33 -14.84 -18.74 9.21
N PHE A 34 -14.47 -19.32 8.07
CA PHE A 34 -15.46 -19.81 7.12
C PHE A 34 -16.17 -21.03 7.72
N THR A 35 -17.49 -20.97 7.77
CA THR A 35 -18.34 -22.05 8.26
C THR A 35 -19.36 -22.37 7.18
N GLN A 36 -19.41 -23.63 6.78
CA GLN A 36 -20.29 -24.11 5.71
C GLN A 36 -21.17 -25.25 6.23
N LEU A 37 -22.44 -25.22 5.88
CA LEU A 37 -23.42 -26.28 6.09
C LEU A 37 -23.71 -26.87 4.70
N ASN A 38 -22.82 -27.76 4.25
CA ASN A 38 -22.85 -28.35 2.91
C ASN A 38 -23.09 -29.87 2.90
N ASP A 39 -23.39 -30.46 4.06
CA ASP A 39 -23.68 -31.89 4.17
C ASP A 39 -25.15 -32.17 3.80
N PRO A 40 -25.43 -33.03 2.79
CA PRO A 40 -26.79 -33.40 2.42
C PRO A 40 -27.60 -34.06 3.55
N ASN A 41 -26.94 -34.61 4.56
CA ASN A 41 -27.61 -35.29 5.68
C ASN A 41 -27.98 -34.34 6.84
N GLN A 42 -27.65 -33.05 6.76
CA GLN A 42 -27.99 -32.08 7.80
C GLN A 42 -29.44 -31.61 7.69
N ALA A 43 -30.09 -31.49 8.86
CA ALA A 43 -31.49 -31.09 8.97
C ALA A 43 -31.81 -29.75 8.27
N PHE A 44 -30.89 -28.78 8.30
CA PHE A 44 -31.08 -27.49 7.62
C PHE A 44 -31.16 -27.63 6.09
N VAL A 45 -30.27 -28.42 5.49
CA VAL A 45 -30.23 -28.66 4.05
C VAL A 45 -31.46 -29.46 3.60
N PHE A 46 -31.84 -30.48 4.37
CA PHE A 46 -33.02 -31.30 4.07
C PHE A 46 -34.34 -30.52 4.14
N LEU A 47 -34.50 -29.64 5.14
CA LEU A 47 -35.75 -28.88 5.34
C LEU A 47 -35.89 -27.70 4.37
N ASN A 48 -34.78 -27.02 4.04
CA ASN A 48 -34.82 -25.79 3.24
C ASN A 48 -34.37 -25.98 1.79
N ASN A 49 -33.81 -27.14 1.42
CA ASN A 49 -33.16 -27.39 0.12
C ASN A 49 -32.09 -26.32 -0.26
N GLU A 50 -31.42 -25.76 0.76
CA GLU A 50 -30.43 -24.70 0.60
C GLU A 50 -29.14 -25.05 1.34
N TYR A 51 -27.99 -24.67 0.75
CA TYR A 51 -26.69 -24.74 1.40
C TYR A 51 -26.34 -23.37 1.99
N ALA A 52 -26.11 -23.33 3.30
CA ALA A 52 -25.74 -22.10 3.99
C ALA A 52 -24.22 -22.00 4.13
N MET A 53 -23.68 -20.84 3.77
CA MET A 53 -22.28 -20.50 3.94
C MET A 53 -22.18 -19.15 4.64
N GLY A 54 -21.33 -19.08 5.66
CA GLY A 54 -21.13 -17.87 6.45
C GLY A 54 -19.68 -17.67 6.81
N VAL A 55 -19.30 -16.41 7.00
CA VAL A 55 -18.01 -16.02 7.56
C VAL A 55 -18.28 -15.25 8.83
N ASP A 56 -17.79 -15.74 9.96
CA ASP A 56 -17.71 -14.96 11.20
C ASP A 56 -16.28 -14.46 11.38
N GLY A 57 -16.13 -13.17 11.62
CA GLY A 57 -14.83 -12.56 11.87
C GLY A 57 -14.99 -11.12 12.33
N ARG A 58 -14.02 -10.67 13.11
CA ARG A 58 -14.00 -9.30 13.61
C ARG A 58 -12.62 -8.72 13.47
N SER A 59 -12.52 -7.64 12.72
CA SER A 59 -11.29 -6.89 12.53
C SER A 59 -11.53 -5.40 12.73
N ASN A 60 -10.45 -4.65 12.91
CA ASN A 60 -10.45 -3.20 12.83
C ASN A 60 -9.29 -2.73 11.96
N ALA A 61 -9.50 -1.66 11.21
CA ALA A 61 -8.44 -0.95 10.49
C ALA A 61 -8.30 0.43 11.12
N GLY A 62 -7.06 0.83 11.41
CA GLY A 62 -6.77 2.11 12.03
C GLY A 62 -5.53 2.78 11.47
N TYR A 63 -5.44 4.08 11.68
CA TYR A 63 -4.27 4.87 11.33
C TYR A 63 -3.25 4.78 12.46
N GLY A 64 -2.00 4.54 12.09
CA GLY A 64 -0.86 4.66 12.98
C GLY A 64 -0.17 6.00 12.82
N MET A 65 1.15 5.98 12.80
CA MET A 65 1.97 7.19 12.72
C MET A 65 1.99 7.72 11.29
N TRP A 66 1.51 8.95 11.08
CA TRP A 66 1.39 9.56 9.75
C TRP A 66 2.75 9.79 9.08
N GLN A 67 3.81 10.01 9.86
CA GLN A 67 5.19 10.20 9.40
C GLN A 67 5.75 8.98 8.63
N PHE A 68 5.11 7.82 8.74
CA PHE A 68 5.51 6.61 8.02
C PHE A 68 4.83 6.43 6.66
N ALA A 69 3.96 7.37 6.26
CA ALA A 69 3.35 7.41 4.94
C ALA A 69 3.63 8.75 4.26
N PHE A 70 3.85 8.70 2.95
CA PHE A 70 3.91 9.87 2.09
C PHE A 70 3.03 9.63 0.88
N ALA A 71 2.19 10.61 0.54
CA ALA A 71 1.33 10.57 -0.63
C ALA A 71 1.81 11.61 -1.63
N SER A 72 1.84 11.27 -2.91
CA SER A 72 2.11 12.22 -3.98
C SER A 72 1.22 11.98 -5.18
N GLN A 73 0.86 13.07 -5.86
CA GLN A 73 0.12 13.07 -7.13
C GLN A 73 1.02 13.49 -8.30
N LEU A 74 2.32 13.64 -8.06
CA LEU A 74 3.29 13.96 -9.11
C LEU A 74 3.59 12.73 -9.97
N GLU A 75 4.19 12.93 -11.12
CA GLU A 75 4.67 11.85 -11.97
C GLU A 75 5.63 10.91 -11.22
N LEU A 76 5.44 9.61 -11.37
CA LEU A 76 6.34 8.60 -10.82
C LEU A 76 7.61 8.55 -11.67
N ASN A 77 8.64 9.27 -11.23
CA ASN A 77 9.97 9.28 -11.83
C ASN A 77 11.07 9.16 -10.74
N GLU A 78 12.31 8.90 -11.15
CA GLU A 78 13.44 8.73 -10.22
C GLU A 78 13.69 9.96 -9.34
N GLU A 79 13.53 11.16 -9.90
CA GLU A 79 13.76 12.43 -9.20
C GLU A 79 12.72 12.68 -8.09
N ASN A 80 11.43 12.50 -8.39
CA ASN A 80 10.34 12.69 -7.45
C ASN A 80 10.36 11.62 -6.37
N PHE A 81 10.68 10.37 -6.74
CA PHE A 81 10.85 9.29 -5.77
C PHE A 81 12.01 9.57 -4.80
N THR A 82 13.17 10.01 -5.29
CA THR A 82 14.32 10.32 -4.42
C THR A 82 14.06 11.53 -3.52
N LYS A 83 13.35 12.56 -4.01
CA LYS A 83 12.89 13.69 -3.20
C LYS A 83 11.94 13.25 -2.09
N ALA A 84 10.89 12.49 -2.42
CA ALA A 84 9.93 11.96 -1.45
C ALA A 84 10.61 11.10 -0.38
N ARG A 85 11.52 10.21 -0.80
CA ARG A 85 12.30 9.36 0.11
C ARG A 85 13.20 10.17 1.04
N SER A 86 13.83 11.22 0.52
CA SER A 86 14.68 12.12 1.31
C SER A 86 13.86 12.88 2.34
N GLN A 87 12.68 13.38 1.97
CA GLN A 87 11.76 14.06 2.88
C GLN A 87 11.32 13.15 4.03
N MET A 88 10.88 11.91 3.74
CA MET A 88 10.51 10.95 4.79
C MET A 88 11.67 10.63 5.73
N ARG A 89 12.90 10.48 5.20
CA ARG A 89 14.10 10.19 6.00
C ARG A 89 14.54 11.36 6.89
N LYS A 90 14.23 12.59 6.48
CA LYS A 90 14.57 13.81 7.23
C LYS A 90 13.61 14.11 8.38
N ILE A 91 12.54 13.33 8.55
CA ILE A 91 11.60 13.51 9.66
C ILE A 91 12.32 13.26 10.99
N THR A 92 12.36 14.30 11.81
CA THR A 92 12.93 14.29 13.16
C THR A 92 11.82 14.28 14.20
N LYS A 93 12.13 13.74 15.38
CA LYS A 93 11.28 13.84 16.57
C LYS A 93 11.40 15.24 17.18
N ALA A 94 10.52 15.57 18.13
CA ALA A 94 10.55 16.86 18.85
C ALA A 94 11.90 17.16 19.55
N ASN A 95 12.70 16.13 19.84
CA ASN A 95 14.02 16.25 20.46
C ASN A 95 15.18 16.29 19.43
N GLY A 96 14.89 16.47 18.14
CA GLY A 96 15.90 16.54 17.08
C GLY A 96 16.52 15.20 16.66
N THR A 97 16.18 14.08 17.33
CA THR A 97 16.67 12.76 16.94
C THR A 97 15.92 12.28 15.69
N PRO A 98 16.60 11.70 14.68
CA PRO A 98 15.93 11.15 13.50
C PRO A 98 14.96 10.03 13.91
N LEU A 99 13.77 10.03 13.31
CA LEU A 99 12.77 8.98 13.54
C LEU A 99 13.16 7.64 12.89
N GLY A 100 14.18 7.65 12.03
CA GLY A 100 14.70 6.48 11.35
C GLY A 100 13.72 5.91 10.33
N VAL A 101 12.92 6.75 9.68
CA VAL A 101 11.96 6.32 8.64
C VAL A 101 12.70 5.74 7.45
N ARG A 102 12.34 4.53 7.05
CA ARG A 102 12.91 3.84 5.90
C ARG A 102 11.78 3.39 4.99
N PRO A 103 11.52 4.12 3.89
CA PRO A 103 10.54 3.67 2.92
C PRO A 103 10.93 2.32 2.32
N THR A 104 10.04 1.34 2.46
CA THR A 104 10.23 -0.06 2.05
C THR A 104 9.17 -0.54 1.09
N THR A 105 7.99 0.07 1.07
CA THR A 105 6.87 -0.36 0.22
C THR A 105 6.28 0.84 -0.50
N ILE A 106 5.96 0.71 -1.79
CA ILE A 106 5.24 1.70 -2.59
C ILE A 106 3.90 1.10 -2.99
N VAL A 107 2.84 1.88 -2.90
CA VAL A 107 1.50 1.52 -3.36
C VAL A 107 1.17 2.40 -4.56
N VAL A 108 0.87 1.77 -5.68
CA VAL A 108 0.54 2.44 -6.95
C VAL A 108 -0.80 1.94 -7.47
N GLY A 109 -1.48 2.76 -8.26
CA GLY A 109 -2.63 2.32 -9.04
C GLY A 109 -2.21 1.70 -10.38
N PRO A 110 -3.18 1.20 -11.16
CA PRO A 110 -2.94 0.53 -12.44
C PRO A 110 -2.23 1.40 -13.48
N ASP A 111 -2.48 2.71 -13.52
CA ASP A 111 -1.88 3.58 -14.54
C ASP A 111 -0.37 3.76 -14.32
N ASN A 112 0.07 3.76 -13.06
CA ASN A 112 1.46 3.89 -12.67
C ASN A 112 2.21 2.55 -12.53
N GLU A 113 1.54 1.41 -12.70
CA GLU A 113 2.16 0.08 -12.55
C GLU A 113 3.34 -0.11 -13.50
N SER A 114 3.15 0.21 -14.79
CA SER A 114 4.20 0.07 -15.81
C SER A 114 5.44 0.92 -15.49
N ALA A 115 5.24 2.14 -15.00
CA ALA A 115 6.31 3.03 -14.55
C ALA A 115 7.00 2.49 -13.28
N ALA A 116 6.23 1.95 -12.33
CA ALA A 116 6.77 1.37 -11.10
C ALA A 116 7.63 0.13 -11.38
N THR A 117 7.15 -0.81 -12.18
CA THR A 117 7.89 -2.02 -12.57
C THR A 117 9.17 -1.66 -13.32
N THR A 118 9.13 -0.64 -14.19
CA THR A 118 10.34 -0.15 -14.87
C THR A 118 11.34 0.47 -13.90
N LEU A 119 10.88 1.18 -12.87
CA LEU A 119 11.76 1.84 -11.91
C LEU A 119 12.33 0.90 -10.83
N PHE A 120 11.56 -0.09 -10.37
CA PHE A 120 11.95 -0.92 -9.22
C PHE A 120 12.28 -2.38 -9.58
N ASP A 121 11.75 -2.92 -10.69
CA ASP A 121 11.97 -4.31 -11.11
C ASP A 121 12.80 -4.45 -12.40
N ALA A 122 12.96 -3.39 -13.20
CA ALA A 122 13.88 -3.47 -14.34
C ALA A 122 15.35 -3.39 -13.86
N ILE A 123 16.15 -4.36 -14.28
CA ILE A 123 17.59 -4.45 -13.97
C ILE A 123 18.38 -3.38 -14.74
N THR A 124 17.91 -3.01 -15.93
CA THR A 124 18.53 -2.04 -16.83
C THR A 124 17.63 -0.82 -16.99
N GLY A 125 18.17 0.37 -16.77
CA GLY A 125 17.49 1.63 -17.07
C GLY A 125 17.37 1.89 -18.58
N PRO A 126 16.68 2.97 -18.98
CA PRO A 126 16.32 3.29 -20.38
C PRO A 126 17.50 3.39 -21.36
N ASN A 127 18.74 3.48 -20.86
CA ASN A 127 19.96 3.65 -21.66
C ASN A 127 20.98 2.51 -21.46
N GLY A 128 20.56 1.35 -20.95
CA GLY A 128 21.48 0.25 -20.62
C GLY A 128 22.35 0.48 -19.37
N SER A 129 22.11 1.57 -18.65
CA SER A 129 22.72 1.85 -17.35
C SER A 129 22.14 0.96 -16.25
N SER A 130 22.96 0.57 -15.27
CA SER A 130 22.52 -0.22 -14.13
C SER A 130 21.53 0.58 -13.28
N ASN A 131 20.35 0.01 -13.01
CA ASN A 131 19.29 0.69 -12.25
C ASN A 131 19.64 0.74 -10.75
N THR A 132 19.79 1.95 -10.19
CA THR A 132 20.15 2.15 -8.77
C THR A 132 18.97 1.98 -7.80
N LEU A 133 17.75 1.87 -8.32
CA LEU A 133 16.49 1.70 -7.59
C LEU A 133 15.97 0.26 -7.62
N TYR A 134 16.67 -0.65 -8.31
CA TYR A 134 16.30 -2.06 -8.38
C TYR A 134 16.12 -2.68 -6.99
N LYS A 135 14.97 -3.31 -6.74
CA LYS A 135 14.56 -3.96 -5.47
C LYS A 135 14.65 -3.10 -4.21
N LYS A 136 14.67 -1.78 -4.36
CA LYS A 136 14.85 -0.88 -3.23
C LYS A 136 13.57 -0.67 -2.42
N VAL A 137 12.43 -1.00 -3.02
CA VAL A 137 11.07 -0.88 -2.49
C VAL A 137 10.22 -2.01 -3.08
N GLU A 138 9.33 -2.59 -2.29
CA GLU A 138 8.32 -3.56 -2.72
C GLU A 138 7.11 -2.84 -3.34
N ILE A 139 6.69 -3.26 -4.53
CA ILE A 139 5.54 -2.69 -5.23
C ILE A 139 4.26 -3.42 -4.78
N ILE A 140 3.26 -2.64 -4.37
CA ILE A 140 1.89 -3.10 -4.18
C ILE A 140 1.02 -2.36 -5.18
N VAL A 141 0.37 -3.10 -6.08
CA VAL A 141 -0.61 -2.55 -7.01
C VAL A 141 -1.98 -2.67 -6.37
N SER A 142 -2.75 -1.59 -6.36
CA SER A 142 -4.12 -1.56 -5.86
C SER A 142 -5.04 -0.91 -6.88
N GLU A 143 -5.98 -1.68 -7.42
CA GLU A 143 -6.97 -1.24 -8.41
C GLU A 143 -7.86 -0.10 -7.92
N TYR A 144 -8.01 0.07 -6.60
CA TYR A 144 -8.81 1.12 -5.98
C TYR A 144 -8.12 2.49 -5.94
N ILE A 145 -6.86 2.57 -6.35
CA ILE A 145 -6.14 3.84 -6.43
C ILE A 145 -6.35 4.38 -7.83
N THR A 146 -7.35 5.23 -7.99
CA THR A 146 -7.63 5.90 -9.26
C THR A 146 -7.40 7.39 -9.14
N LYS A 147 -7.32 8.06 -10.29
CA LYS A 147 -7.28 9.52 -10.37
C LYS A 147 -8.53 10.11 -9.70
N PRO A 148 -8.39 11.04 -8.74
CA PRO A 148 -9.56 11.63 -8.09
C PRO A 148 -10.33 12.52 -9.07
N GLY A 149 -11.59 12.18 -9.34
CA GLY A 149 -12.50 12.97 -10.19
C GLY A 149 -13.03 12.29 -11.46
N GLU A 150 -12.80 10.98 -11.61
CA GLU A 150 -13.49 10.13 -12.59
C GLU A 150 -14.30 9.04 -11.88
#